data_AF-A0A222TC14-F1
#
_entry.id   AF-A0A222TC14-F1
#
_cell.length_a   1.000
_cell.length_b   1.000
_cell.length_c   1.000
_cell.angle_alpha   90.00
_cell.angle_beta   90.00
_cell.angle_gamma   90.00
#
_symmetry.space_group_name_H-M   'P 1'
#
loop_
_entity.id
_entity.type
_entity.pdbx_description
1 polymer ?
#
loop_
_entity_poly.entity_id
_entity_poly.type
_entity_poly.pdbx_seq_one_letter_code
_entity_poly.pdbx_strand_id
1 'polypeptide(L)'
;MYIGLSPQAAMVSFMIGDSVTNTTPINAYFVLDLGFLQQFRKSAGIGTMLSFTVPVALAVLVSWSSFFALWYALGIPLGPGVPVR
;
A
#
# COMPACT_ATOMS: atom_id res chain seq x y z
N MET A 1 1.73 9.36 -21.08
CA MET A 1 1.99 9.79 -22.47
C MET A 1 0.86 10.61 -23.09
N TYR A 2 -0.42 10.21 -23.00
CA TYR A 2 -1.55 11.01 -23.49
C TYR A 2 -2.11 12.06 -22.51
N ILE A 3 -1.91 11.86 -21.20
CA ILE A 3 -2.42 12.72 -20.12
C ILE A 3 -1.31 13.51 -19.40
N GLY A 4 -0.13 13.64 -20.02
CA GLY A 4 1.02 14.33 -19.41
C GLY A 4 1.68 13.61 -18.21
N LEU A 5 1.17 12.44 -17.81
CA LEU A 5 1.78 11.62 -16.76
C LEU A 5 2.97 10.81 -17.29
N SER A 6 4.12 10.90 -16.60
CA SER A 6 5.30 10.09 -16.86
C SER A 6 5.05 8.62 -16.46
N PRO A 7 5.59 7.63 -17.21
CA PRO A 7 5.45 6.22 -16.87
C PRO A 7 5.95 5.89 -15.45
N GLN A 8 6.98 6.60 -14.99
CA GLN A 8 7.56 6.42 -13.66
C GLN A 8 6.59 6.89 -12.57
N ALA A 9 5.91 8.03 -12.76
CA ALA A 9 4.87 8.47 -11.82
C ALA A 9 3.69 7.49 -11.76
N ALA A 10 3.28 6.94 -12.91
CA ALA A 10 2.26 5.90 -12.96
C ALA A 10 2.70 4.64 -12.18
N MET A 11 3.93 4.18 -12.39
CA MET A 11 4.47 3.01 -11.69
C MET A 11 4.54 3.22 -10.17
N VAL A 12 4.99 4.39 -9.72
CA VAL A 12 5.01 4.72 -8.29
C VAL A 12 3.59 4.64 -7.73
N SER A 13 2.61 5.29 -8.36
CA SER A 13 1.22 5.25 -7.89
C SER A 13 0.64 3.83 -7.83
N PHE A 14 1.02 2.96 -8.77
CA PHE A 14 0.64 1.55 -8.76
C PHE A 14 1.26 0.81 -7.58
N MET A 15 2.55 0.99 -7.32
CA MET A 15 3.25 0.35 -6.19
C MET A 15 2.68 0.78 -4.83
N ILE A 16 2.24 2.04 -4.71
CA ILE A 16 1.53 2.52 -3.52
C ILE A 16 0.27 1.69 -3.28
N GLY A 17 -0.57 1.52 -4.31
CA GLY A 17 -1.79 0.73 -4.21
C GLY A 17 -1.54 -0.75 -3.91
N ASP A 18 -0.61 -1.37 -4.63
CA ASP A 18 -0.26 -2.78 -4.44
C ASP A 18 0.16 -3.09 -3.00
N SER A 19 1.00 -2.23 -2.40
CA SER A 19 1.50 -2.39 -1.03
C SER A 19 0.38 -2.43 0.02
N VAL A 20 -0.67 -1.62 -0.14
CA VAL A 20 -1.79 -1.53 0.79
C VAL A 20 -2.66 -2.78 0.73
N THR A 21 -2.87 -3.32 -0.48
CA THR A 21 -3.74 -4.48 -0.70
C THR A 21 -3.08 -5.82 -0.40
N ASN A 22 -1.77 -5.81 -0.12
CA ASN A 22 -1.00 -7.00 0.23
C ASN A 22 -1.53 -7.68 1.50
N THR A 23 -2.27 -6.98 2.37
CA THR A 23 -2.83 -7.53 3.62
C THR A 23 -4.20 -8.23 3.45
N THR A 24 -4.62 -8.50 2.22
CA THR A 24 -5.87 -9.22 1.90
C THR A 24 -5.72 -10.73 2.12
N PRO A 25 -6.82 -11.47 2.35
CA PRO A 25 -6.77 -12.90 2.65
C PRO A 25 -6.34 -13.79 1.48
N ILE A 26 -6.22 -13.21 0.28
CA ILE A 26 -5.71 -13.86 -0.93
C ILE A 26 -4.18 -13.96 -0.90
N ASN A 27 -3.51 -13.14 -0.08
CA ASN A 27 -2.07 -13.18 0.06
C ASN A 27 -1.60 -14.54 0.63
N ALA A 28 -0.57 -15.12 0.02
CA ALA A 28 0.00 -16.40 0.43
C ALA A 28 0.48 -16.42 1.90
N TYR A 29 0.90 -15.27 2.45
CA TYR A 29 1.36 -15.13 3.83
C TYR A 29 0.23 -14.96 4.85
N PHE A 30 -1.01 -14.66 4.41
CA PHE A 30 -2.12 -14.37 5.31
C PHE A 30 -2.42 -15.52 6.27
N VAL A 31 -2.34 -16.77 5.80
CA VAL A 31 -2.59 -17.97 6.63
C VAL A 31 -1.52 -18.12 7.71
N LEU A 32 -0.27 -17.79 7.39
CA LEU A 32 0.86 -17.84 8.33
C LEU A 32 0.69 -16.78 9.41
N ASP A 33 0.34 -15.55 9.04
CA ASP A 33 0.06 -14.46 9.98
C ASP A 33 -1.13 -14.78 10.89
N LEU A 34 -2.20 -15.35 10.33
CA LEU A 34 -3.35 -15.81 11.13
C LEU A 34 -2.94 -16.90 12.12
N GLY A 35 -2.08 -17.83 11.70
CA GLY A 35 -1.51 -18.87 12.57
C GLY A 35 -0.73 -18.28 13.75
N PHE A 36 0.08 -17.23 13.51
CA PHE A 36 0.76 -16.50 14.58
C PHE A 36 -0.22 -15.78 15.50
N LEU A 37 -1.25 -15.13 14.96
CA LEU A 37 -2.28 -14.46 15.77
C LEU A 37 -3.04 -15.45 16.67
N GLN A 38 -3.31 -16.65 16.17
CA GLN A 38 -3.99 -17.71 16.93
C GLN A 38 -3.16 -18.25 18.10
N GLN A 39 -1.83 -18.08 18.11
CA GLN A 39 -1.00 -18.43 19.26
C GLN A 39 -1.33 -17.54 20.48
N PHE A 40 -1.65 -16.27 20.25
CA PHE A 40 -2.02 -15.32 21.30
C PHE A 40 -3.53 -15.28 21.56
N ARG A 41 -4.35 -15.46 20.51
CA ARG A 41 -5.81 -15.38 20.58
C ARG A 41 -6.46 -16.50 19.77
N LYS A 42 -6.72 -17.64 20.43
CA LYS A 42 -7.27 -18.85 19.79
C LYS A 42 -8.62 -18.66 19.08
N SER A 43 -9.40 -17.65 19.45
CA SER A 43 -10.67 -17.31 18.78
C SER A 43 -10.51 -16.41 17.55
N ALA A 44 -9.29 -15.99 17.21
CA ALA A 44 -9.04 -15.13 16.07
C ALA A 44 -9.24 -15.90 14.75
N GLY A 45 -10.12 -15.36 13.91
CA GLY A 45 -10.35 -15.82 12.54
C GLY A 45 -9.97 -14.77 11.50
N ILE A 46 -10.29 -15.06 10.24
CA ILE A 46 -10.05 -14.19 9.09
C ILE A 46 -10.64 -12.78 9.33
N GLY A 47 -11.88 -12.70 9.84
CA GLY A 47 -12.53 -11.43 10.14
C GLY A 47 -11.88 -10.62 11.25
N THR A 48 -11.30 -11.28 12.27
CA THR A 48 -10.56 -10.61 13.35
C THR A 48 -9.29 -10.00 12.80
N MET A 49 -8.56 -10.73 11.97
CA MET A 49 -7.35 -10.23 11.31
C MET A 49 -7.68 -9.07 10.36
N LEU A 50 -8.72 -9.20 9.53
CA LEU A 50 -9.20 -8.12 8.66
C LEU A 50 -9.60 -6.86 9.44
N SER A 51 -10.24 -7.02 10.60
CA SER A 51 -10.63 -5.88 11.44
C SER A 51 -9.41 -5.10 11.96
N PHE A 52 -8.26 -5.76 12.14
CA PHE A 52 -7.01 -5.09 12.50
C PHE A 52 -6.29 -4.49 11.28
N THR A 53 -6.34 -5.18 10.15
CA THR A 53 -5.55 -4.79 8.97
C THR A 53 -6.22 -3.74 8.11
N VAL A 54 -7.56 -3.70 8.02
CA VAL A 54 -8.30 -2.71 7.22
C VAL A 54 -8.05 -1.27 7.71
N PRO A 55 -8.13 -0.93 9.02
CA PRO A 55 -7.83 0.42 9.49
C PRO A 55 -6.39 0.85 9.18
N VAL A 56 -5.43 -0.07 9.33
CA VAL A 56 -4.01 0.17 9.03
C VAL A 56 -3.82 0.39 7.53
N ALA A 57 -4.42 -0.45 6.69
CA ALA A 57 -4.38 -0.32 5.24
C ALA A 57 -4.92 1.03 4.78
N LEU A 58 -6.05 1.49 5.34
CA LEU A 58 -6.61 2.80 5.03
C LEU A 58 -5.68 3.95 5.47
N ALA A 59 -5.12 3.85 6.67
CA ALA A 59 -4.18 4.87 7.17
C ALA A 59 -2.93 4.96 6.29
N VAL A 60 -2.35 3.82 5.88
CA VAL A 60 -1.21 3.77 4.97
C VAL A 60 -1.59 4.31 3.60
N LEU A 61 -2.74 3.91 3.04
CA LEU A 61 -3.20 4.38 1.73
C LEU A 61 -3.31 5.90 1.69
N VAL A 62 -3.97 6.50 2.69
CA VAL A 62 -4.14 7.96 2.77
C VAL A 62 -2.79 8.64 2.97
N SER A 63 -1.96 8.15 3.88
CA SER A 63 -0.65 8.76 4.19
C SER A 63 0.28 8.71 2.99
N TRP A 64 0.39 7.55 2.35
CA TRP A 64 1.30 7.32 1.23
C TRP A 64 0.83 8.02 -0.05
N SER A 65 -0.48 8.03 -0.30
CA SER A 65 -1.06 8.78 -1.43
C SER A 65 -0.91 10.28 -1.24
N SER A 66 -1.11 10.80 -0.02
CA SER A 66 -0.92 12.22 0.29
C SER A 66 0.55 12.62 0.15
N PHE A 67 1.47 11.77 0.61
CA PHE A 67 2.90 11.97 0.45
C PHE A 67 3.29 12.04 -1.03
N PHE A 68 2.82 11.09 -1.85
CA PHE A 68 3.08 11.10 -3.28
C PHE A 68 2.45 12.31 -3.99
N ALA A 69 1.23 12.69 -3.62
CA ALA A 69 0.57 13.88 -4.18
C ALA A 69 1.37 15.16 -3.88
N LEU A 70 1.86 15.33 -2.65
CA LEU A 70 2.74 16.44 -2.26
C LEU A 70 4.06 16.40 -3.03
N TRP A 71 4.69 15.23 -3.13
CA TRP A 71 5.95 15.04 -3.86
C TRP A 71 5.82 15.38 -5.35
N TYR A 72 4.72 14.93 -5.95
CA TYR A 72 4.37 15.19 -7.34
C TYR A 72 4.11 16.68 -7.58
N ALA A 73 3.37 17.35 -6.68
CA ALA A 73 3.09 18.78 -6.76
C ALA A 73 4.34 19.65 -6.62
N LEU A 74 5.29 19.25 -5.77
CA LEU A 74 6.58 19.93 -5.61
C LEU A 74 7.54 19.68 -6.79
N GLY A 75 7.24 18.71 -7.65
CA GLY A 75 8.06 18.39 -8.83
C GLY A 75 9.43 17.79 -8.48
N ILE A 76 9.57 17.19 -7.29
CA ILE A 76 10.83 16.60 -6.85
C ILE A 76 11.10 15.32 -7.67
N PRO A 77 12.28 15.17 -8.30
CA PRO A 77 12.61 13.99 -9.10
C PRO A 77 12.28 12.69 -8.37
N LEU A 78 11.65 11.74 -9.08
CA LEU A 78 11.27 10.43 -8.52
C LEU A 78 12.50 9.54 -8.30
N GLY A 79 13.63 9.90 -8.91
CA GLY A 79 14.92 9.25 -8.77
C GLY A 79 16.02 10.07 -9.45
N PRO A 80 17.29 9.64 -9.35
CA PRO A 80 18.41 10.31 -10.01
C PRO A 80 18.18 10.38 -11.52
N GLY A 81 18.09 11.59 -12.06
CA GLY A 81 17.84 11.82 -13.49
C GLY A 81 16.41 11.47 -13.96
N VAL A 82 15.46 11.23 -13.04
CA VAL A 82 14.07 10.91 -13.36
C VAL A 82 13.17 12.08 -12.92
N PRO A 83 12.97 13.09 -13.78
CA PRO A 83 12.04 14.17 -13.49
C PRO A 83 10.60 13.64 -13.43
N VAL A 84 9.77 14.30 -12.61
CA VAL A 84 8.35 13.95 -12.41
C VAL A 84 7.53 14.16 -13.69
N ARG A 85 7.93 15.17 -14.48
CA ARG A 85 7.31 15.67 -15.71
C ARG A 85 8.40 16.04 -16.71
#